data_AF-A0AAV2BVN9-F1
#
_entry.id   AF-A0AAV2BVN9-F1
#
_cell.length_a   1.000
_cell.length_b   1.000
_cell.length_c   1.000
_cell.angle_alpha   90.00
_cell.angle_beta   90.00
_cell.angle_gamma   90.00
#
_symmetry.space_group_name_H-M   'P 1'
#
loop_
_entity.id
_entity.type
_entity.pdbx_description
1 polymer ?
#
loop_
_entity_poly.entity_id
_entity_poly.type
_entity_poly.pdbx_seq_one_letter_code
_entity_poly.pdbx_strand_id
1 'polypeptide(L)'
;MASQAGQTNHIQQNELTSLKEELKIIVDAIKEIKQLFAENPQLLNAVYELHFIEDDFITEARGFDMKTGRVLTAPLSVKRLKKDAFPSVFKGYPEYCCKISRNH
;
A
#
# COMPACT_ATOMS: atom_id res chain seq x y z
N MET A 1 1.69 -41.46 44.87
CA MET A 1 1.23 -41.04 43.52
C MET A 1 1.21 -39.52 43.44
N ALA A 2 2.38 -38.87 43.42
CA ALA A 2 2.49 -37.41 43.32
C ALA A 2 3.73 -37.10 42.45
N SER A 3 3.55 -37.02 41.14
CA SER A 3 4.66 -36.71 40.22
C SER A 3 4.18 -36.08 38.90
N GLN A 4 2.98 -36.41 38.42
CA GLN A 4 2.48 -35.86 37.16
C GLN A 4 2.05 -34.37 37.21
N ALA A 5 1.55 -33.88 38.35
CA ALA A 5 1.06 -32.49 38.46
C ALA A 5 2.17 -31.42 38.47
N GLY A 6 3.41 -31.78 38.82
CA GLY A 6 4.56 -30.88 38.82
C GLY A 6 5.16 -30.66 37.42
N GLN A 7 5.15 -31.71 36.59
CA GLN A 7 5.66 -31.63 35.22
C GLN A 7 4.72 -30.90 34.27
N THR A 8 3.40 -31.07 34.42
CA THR A 8 2.40 -30.39 33.56
C THR A 8 2.37 -28.87 33.79
N ASN A 9 2.52 -28.41 35.04
CA ASN A 9 2.59 -26.98 35.36
C ASN A 9 3.85 -26.32 34.75
N HIS A 10 4.98 -27.03 34.77
CA HIS A 10 6.24 -26.47 34.29
C HIS A 10 6.27 -26.34 32.76
N ILE A 11 5.63 -27.27 32.05
CA ILE A 11 5.49 -27.24 30.58
C ILE A 11 4.54 -26.12 30.16
N GLN A 12 3.37 -26.01 30.81
CA GLN A 12 2.41 -24.94 30.51
C GLN A 12 2.95 -23.54 30.84
N GLN A 13 3.79 -23.39 31.87
CA GLN A 13 4.45 -22.13 32.18
C GLN A 13 5.48 -21.72 31.13
N ASN A 14 6.22 -22.68 30.56
CA ASN A 14 7.21 -22.41 29.50
C ASN A 14 6.54 -22.03 28.17
N GLU A 15 5.42 -22.65 27.82
CA GLU A 15 4.63 -22.24 26.65
C GLU A 15 4.05 -20.85 26.83
N LEU A 16 3.54 -20.54 28.03
CA LEU A 16 3.00 -19.23 28.35
C LEU A 16 4.06 -18.12 28.33
N THR A 17 5.29 -18.39 28.78
CA THR A 17 6.39 -17.42 28.69
C THR A 17 6.85 -17.21 27.24
N SER A 18 6.92 -18.28 26.43
CA SER A 18 7.21 -18.15 24.99
C SER A 18 6.18 -17.28 24.28
N LEU A 19 4.89 -17.56 24.50
CA LEU A 19 3.80 -16.79 23.92
C LEU A 19 3.83 -15.32 24.35
N LYS A 20 4.20 -15.02 25.61
CA LYS A 20 4.35 -13.64 26.08
C LYS A 20 5.47 -12.89 25.37
N GLU A 21 6.59 -13.55 25.09
CA GLU A 21 7.70 -12.91 24.38
C GLU A 21 7.34 -12.66 22.91
N GLU A 22 6.66 -13.60 22.26
CA GLU A 22 6.11 -13.41 20.91
C GLU A 22 5.12 -12.23 20.85
N LEU A 23 4.21 -12.14 21.83
CA LEU A 23 3.22 -11.07 21.90
C LEU A 23 3.89 -9.71 22.13
N LYS A 24 4.96 -9.68 22.92
CA LYS A 24 5.76 -8.48 23.15
C LYS A 24 6.45 -8.00 21.88
N ILE A 25 7.06 -8.90 21.11
CA ILE A 25 7.66 -8.58 19.81
C ILE A 25 6.62 -7.96 18.87
N ILE A 26 5.42 -8.53 18.81
CA ILE A 26 4.32 -8.01 17.98
C ILE A 26 3.90 -6.61 18.44
N VAL A 27 3.75 -6.39 19.75
CA VAL A 27 3.35 -5.09 20.30
C VAL A 27 4.41 -4.02 20.00
N ASP A 28 5.69 -4.35 20.10
CA ASP A 28 6.78 -3.43 19.81
C ASP A 28 6.84 -3.10 18.30
N ALA A 29 6.66 -4.10 17.43
CA ALA A 29 6.55 -3.87 15.99
C ALA A 29 5.35 -2.97 15.62
N ILE A 30 4.19 -3.14 16.27
CA ILE A 30 3.03 -2.28 16.05
C ILE A 30 3.32 -0.83 16.48
N LYS A 31 4.06 -0.63 17.57
CA LYS A 31 4.48 0.72 18.00
C LYS A 31 5.41 1.36 16.97
N GLU A 32 6.40 0.63 16.47
CA GLU A 32 7.31 1.13 15.44
C GLU A 32 6.57 1.52 14.15
N ILE A 33 5.64 0.69 13.69
CA ILE A 33 4.80 0.98 12.52
C ILE A 33 3.99 2.26 12.74
N LYS A 34 3.37 2.42 13.92
CA LYS A 34 2.64 3.66 14.26
C LYS A 34 3.54 4.88 14.27
N GLN A 35 4.75 4.76 14.81
CA GLN A 35 5.73 5.84 14.84
C GLN A 35 6.17 6.23 13.42
N LEU A 36 6.47 5.26 12.56
CA LEU A 36 6.79 5.47 11.14
C LEU A 36 5.68 6.24 10.41
N PHE A 37 4.42 5.90 10.68
CA PHE A 37 3.27 6.61 10.11
C PHE A 37 3.09 8.02 10.68
N ALA A 38 3.44 8.26 11.95
CA ALA A 38 3.40 9.60 12.55
C ALA A 38 4.50 10.52 11.98
N GLU A 39 5.70 9.97 11.75
CA GLU A 39 6.85 10.70 11.16
C GLU A 39 6.70 10.92 9.65
N ASN A 40 5.92 10.06 8.98
CA ASN A 40 5.66 10.15 7.54
C ASN A 40 4.14 10.15 7.26
N PRO A 41 3.42 11.26 7.52
CA PRO A 41 1.97 11.37 7.30
C PRO A 41 1.54 11.07 5.86
N GLN A 42 2.43 11.30 4.89
CA GLN A 42 2.26 10.95 3.48
C GLN A 42 2.07 9.44 3.22
N LEU A 43 2.53 8.56 4.12
CA LEU A 43 2.28 7.12 4.02
C LEU A 43 0.84 6.74 4.41
N LEU A 44 0.19 7.55 5.25
CA LEU A 44 -1.24 7.40 5.62
C LEU A 44 -2.16 8.00 4.54
N ASN A 45 -1.70 9.04 3.86
CA ASN A 45 -2.41 9.73 2.77
C ASN A 45 -1.99 9.23 1.38
N ALA A 46 -1.41 8.03 1.29
CA ALA A 46 -0.98 7.46 0.03
C ALA A 46 -2.22 7.15 -0.83
N VAL A 47 -2.59 8.10 -1.70
CA VAL A 47 -3.52 7.84 -2.79
C VAL A 47 -2.82 6.85 -3.73
N TYR A 48 -3.15 5.58 -3.58
CA TYR A 48 -2.60 4.52 -4.42
C TYR A 48 -3.09 4.65 -5.87
N GLU A 49 -2.31 4.09 -6.80
CA GLU A 49 -2.64 3.99 -8.22
C GLU A 49 -4.09 3.52 -8.48
N LEU A 50 -4.58 2.60 -7.64
CA LEU A 50 -5.92 2.02 -7.65
C LEU A 50 -7.07 3.04 -7.53
N HIS A 51 -6.79 4.26 -7.05
CA HIS A 51 -7.78 5.32 -6.91
C HIS A 51 -7.93 6.18 -8.19
N PHE A 52 -7.10 5.94 -9.19
CA PHE A 52 -7.12 6.63 -10.48
C PHE A 52 -7.52 5.67 -11.60
N ILE A 53 -8.15 6.21 -12.65
CA ILE A 53 -8.46 5.45 -13.86
C ILE A 53 -7.24 5.43 -14.79
N GLU A 54 -7.18 4.47 -15.73
CA GLU A 54 -6.02 4.34 -16.64
C GLU A 54 -5.77 5.63 -17.45
N ASP A 55 -6.84 6.33 -17.83
CA ASP A 55 -6.78 7.61 -18.53
C ASP A 55 -6.12 8.74 -17.71
N ASP A 56 -6.01 8.61 -16.40
CA ASP A 56 -5.31 9.60 -15.56
C ASP A 56 -3.78 9.40 -15.61
N PHE A 57 -3.28 8.35 -16.27
CA PHE A 57 -1.86 8.09 -16.46
C PHE A 57 -1.37 8.49 -17.85
N ILE A 58 -0.14 8.98 -17.88
CA ILE A 58 0.66 9.23 -19.07
C ILE A 58 1.54 8.00 -19.25
N THR A 59 1.34 7.30 -20.36
CA THR A 59 2.06 6.07 -20.74
C THR A 59 3.05 6.29 -21.87
N GLU A 60 2.99 7.45 -22.54
CA GLU A 60 3.82 7.77 -23.70
C GLU A 60 4.51 9.13 -23.54
N ALA A 61 5.75 9.21 -24.01
CA ALA A 61 6.46 10.46 -24.22
C ALA A 61 6.36 10.86 -25.70
N ARG A 62 6.18 12.16 -25.95
CA ARG A 62 6.18 12.75 -27.29
C ARG A 62 7.31 13.76 -27.40
N GLY A 63 8.05 13.68 -28.50
CA GLY A 63 9.10 14.62 -28.85
C GLY A 63 8.98 15.01 -30.32
N PHE A 64 9.24 16.27 -30.64
CA PHE A 64 9.28 16.72 -32.03
C PHE A 64 10.72 16.67 -32.55
N ASP A 65 10.94 15.92 -33.63
CA ASP A 65 12.23 15.90 -34.31
C ASP A 65 12.27 16.99 -35.39
N MET A 66 13.06 18.03 -35.13
CA MET A 66 13.22 19.15 -36.06
C MET A 66 13.87 18.76 -37.39
N LYS A 67 14.63 17.65 -37.47
CA LYS A 67 15.30 17.25 -38.72
C LYS A 67 14.33 16.58 -39.68
N THR A 68 13.47 15.72 -39.16
CA THR A 68 12.49 14.97 -39.97
C THR A 68 11.13 15.64 -40.04
N GLY A 69 10.88 16.66 -39.19
CA GLY A 69 9.59 17.34 -39.07
C GLY A 69 8.49 16.46 -38.48
N ARG A 70 8.85 15.35 -37.82
CA ARG A 70 7.91 14.34 -37.31
C ARG A 70 7.81 14.40 -35.79
N VAL A 71 6.64 14.04 -35.28
CA VAL A 71 6.45 13.74 -33.85
C VAL A 71 6.85 12.30 -33.61
N LEU A 72 7.86 12.10 -32.78
CA LEU A 72 8.26 10.81 -32.26
C LEU A 72 7.46 10.52 -30.99
N THR A 73 6.90 9.32 -30.92
CA THR A 73 6.17 8.85 -29.74
C THR A 73 6.83 7.56 -29.27
N ALA A 74 7.08 7.45 -27.97
CA ALA A 74 7.67 6.28 -27.36
C ALA A 74 6.95 5.94 -26.04
N PRO A 75 6.74 4.65 -25.73
CA PRO A 75 6.20 4.25 -24.45
C PRO A 75 7.18 4.61 -23.31
N LEU A 76 6.63 4.98 -22.16
CA LEU A 76 7.37 5.18 -20.93
C LEU A 76 7.60 3.85 -20.23
N SER A 77 8.79 3.65 -19.65
CA SER A 77 9.09 2.49 -18.81
C SER A 77 8.31 2.49 -17.50
N VAL A 78 7.94 3.67 -17.00
CA VAL A 78 7.12 3.87 -15.82
C VAL A 78 6.03 4.88 -16.16
N LYS A 79 4.76 4.49 -16.02
CA LYS A 79 3.64 5.40 -16.24
C LYS A 79 3.62 6.51 -15.19
N ARG A 80 3.20 7.70 -15.58
CA ARG A 80 3.23 8.90 -14.73
C ARG A 80 1.82 9.44 -14.56
N LEU A 81 1.45 9.83 -13.35
CA LEU A 81 0.16 10.46 -13.10
C LEU A 81 0.10 11.84 -13.78
N LYS A 82 -1.03 12.18 -14.44
CA LYS A 82 -1.27 13.53 -14.97
C LYS A 82 -1.26 14.55 -13.82
N LYS A 83 -0.78 15.76 -14.10
CA LYS A 83 -0.66 16.83 -13.10
C LYS A 83 -1.98 17.13 -12.38
N ASP A 84 -3.09 17.08 -13.11
CA ASP A 84 -4.43 17.39 -12.61
C ASP A 84 -5.30 16.13 -12.48
N ALA A 85 -4.67 14.96 -12.37
CA ALA A 85 -5.38 13.72 -12.08
C ALA A 85 -6.03 13.80 -10.70
N PHE A 86 -7.30 13.43 -10.63
CA PHE A 86 -8.06 13.42 -9.39
C PHE A 86 -8.47 11.98 -9.05
N PRO A 87 -8.17 11.50 -7.83
CA PRO A 87 -8.57 10.16 -7.43
C PRO A 87 -10.08 10.11 -7.36
N SER A 88 -10.67 9.19 -8.11
CA SER A 88 -12.11 9.13 -8.28
C SER A 88 -12.65 7.70 -8.16
N VAL A 89 -11.78 6.72 -7.96
CA VAL A 89 -12.16 5.34 -7.70
C VAL A 89 -12.10 5.11 -6.20
N PHE A 90 -13.23 5.28 -5.51
CA PHE A 90 -13.39 4.99 -4.10
C PHE A 90 -14.55 4.04 -3.86
N LYS A 91 -14.31 2.96 -3.12
CA LYS A 91 -15.36 2.00 -2.77
C LYS A 91 -16.35 2.65 -1.79
N GLY A 92 -17.64 2.61 -2.13
CA GLY A 92 -18.72 3.13 -1.27
C GLY A 92 -19.10 4.58 -1.51
N TYR A 93 -18.49 5.26 -2.49
CA TYR A 93 -18.94 6.59 -2.91
C TYR A 93 -20.05 6.51 -3.97
N PRO A 94 -20.97 7.49 -4.00
CA PRO A 94 -21.99 7.56 -5.04
C PRO A 94 -21.36 7.66 -6.44
N GLU A 95 -21.97 6.99 -7.42
CA GLU A 95 -21.43 6.89 -8.79
C GLU A 95 -21.21 8.25 -9.47
N TYR A 96 -22.04 9.26 -9.13
CA TYR A 96 -21.89 10.62 -9.66
C TYR A 96 -20.61 11.34 -9.18
N CYS A 97 -19.97 10.85 -8.11
CA CYS A 97 -18.70 11.38 -7.61
C CYS A 97 -17.48 10.67 -8.22
N CYS A 98 -17.68 9.58 -8.96
CA CYS A 98 -16.62 8.71 -9.45
C CYS A 98 -16.47 8.82 -10.96
N LYS A 99 -15.24 8.92 -11.48
CA LYS A 99 -15.03 8.73 -12.92
C LYS A 99 -15.21 7.24 -13.18
N ILE A 100 -16.18 6.90 -14.04
CA ILE A 100 -16.41 5.51 -14.42
C ILE A 100 -15.24 5.07 -15.30
N SER A 101 -14.45 4.10 -14.83
CA SER A 101 -13.50 3.37 -15.68
C SER A 101 -14.31 2.63 -16.74
N ARG A 102 -14.45 3.22 -17.93
CA ARG A 102 -14.96 2.48 -19.08
C ARG A 102 -13.83 1.60 -19.57
N ASN A 103 -13.76 0.38 -19.03
CA ASN A 103 -12.91 -0.65 -19.60
C ASN A 103 -13.38 -0.89 -21.04
N HIS A 104 -12.55 -0.50 -22.01
CA HIS A 104 -12.78 -0.73 -23.44
C HIS A 104 -11.99 -1.93 -23.91
#